data_AF-A0A7H8QV43-F1
#
_entry.id   AF-A0A7H8QV43-F1
#
_cell.length_a   1.000
_cell.length_b   1.000
_cell.length_c   1.000
_cell.angle_alpha   90.00
_cell.angle_beta   90.00
_cell.angle_gamma   90.00
#
_symmetry.space_group_name_H-M   'P 1'
#
loop_
_entity.id
_entity.type
_entity.pdbx_description
1 polymer ?
#
loop_
_entity_poly.entity_id
_entity_poly.type
_entity_poly.pdbx_seq_one_letter_code
_entity_poly.pdbx_strand_id
1 'polypeptide(L)'
;MAPYNIIVFDLGDVLFTWSQQTDTKVSPKTMRKIISMPAWYEYEKGLLARDACYEQIGDELGFPAVEIANAFEQARDSLREDRKMTAFIHQIKARKPNLSVYAMSNISREDYDFLRTTVEADWSLFDRVFPSGHAGMRKPDVQFFKHVLREISGKPEEVIMVDDKLENIESARSLGIHGVQFTDPAKAREQITQLLGVVDNGSTSQRKMQLLGSLIFCIFLFLTFLPFRLQ
;
A
#
# COMPACT_ATOMS: atom_id res chain seq x y z
N MET A 1 -15.79 20.32 -7.83
CA MET A 1 -14.84 19.25 -8.23
C MET A 1 -13.99 18.94 -7.02
N ALA A 2 -13.64 17.67 -6.78
CA ALA A 2 -12.80 17.34 -5.64
C ALA A 2 -11.38 17.89 -5.86
N PRO A 3 -10.76 18.51 -4.83
CA PRO A 3 -9.52 19.28 -4.97
C PRO A 3 -8.28 18.42 -5.21
N TYR A 4 -8.39 17.10 -5.04
CA TYR A 4 -7.24 16.20 -5.10
C TYR A 4 -6.75 15.98 -6.53
N ASN A 5 -5.48 16.26 -6.76
CA ASN A 5 -4.76 16.04 -8.02
C ASN A 5 -3.43 15.28 -7.80
N ILE A 6 -3.09 14.97 -6.55
CA ILE A 6 -1.90 14.22 -6.18
C ILE A 6 -2.32 13.02 -5.31
N ILE A 7 -1.76 11.85 -5.60
CA ILE A 7 -1.88 10.67 -4.74
C ILE A 7 -0.50 10.05 -4.49
N VAL A 8 -0.24 9.72 -3.23
CA VAL A 8 0.99 9.08 -2.77
C VAL A 8 0.62 7.72 -2.18
N PHE A 9 1.19 6.65 -2.74
CA PHE A 9 0.96 5.28 -2.28
C PHE A 9 2.15 4.76 -1.47
N ASP A 10 1.89 4.00 -0.42
CA ASP A 10 2.86 3.03 0.07
C ASP A 10 3.09 1.92 -0.96
N LEU A 11 4.23 1.23 -0.85
CA LEU A 11 4.55 0.08 -1.69
C LEU A 11 4.18 -1.24 -1.00
N GLY A 12 4.78 -1.54 0.16
CA GLY A 12 4.56 -2.80 0.87
C GLY A 12 3.11 -2.91 1.34
N ASP A 13 2.51 -4.08 1.15
CA ASP A 13 1.12 -4.40 1.56
C ASP A 13 0.02 -3.53 0.94
N VAL A 14 0.38 -2.62 0.01
CA VAL A 14 -0.54 -1.80 -0.80
C VAL A 14 -0.40 -2.11 -2.29
N LEU A 15 0.83 -2.11 -2.81
CA LEU A 15 1.14 -2.36 -4.22
C LEU A 15 2.01 -3.60 -4.43
N PHE A 16 2.72 -4.04 -3.40
CA PHE A 16 3.52 -5.25 -3.42
C PHE A 16 3.08 -6.16 -2.28
N THR A 17 2.89 -7.43 -2.62
CA THR A 17 2.66 -8.50 -1.65
C THR A 17 3.97 -9.23 -1.40
N TRP A 18 4.12 -9.75 -0.18
CA TRP A 18 5.29 -10.50 0.25
C TRP A 18 4.90 -11.49 1.33
N SER A 19 5.79 -12.45 1.61
CA SER A 19 5.61 -13.50 2.59
C SER A 19 6.59 -13.35 3.75
N GLN A 20 6.05 -13.41 4.96
CA GLN A 20 6.86 -13.58 6.19
C GLN A 20 7.16 -15.07 6.46
N GLN A 21 6.59 -15.99 5.68
CA GLN A 21 6.89 -17.41 5.79
C GLN A 21 8.21 -17.69 5.06
N THR A 22 9.19 -18.14 5.82
CA THR A 22 10.53 -18.48 5.38
C THR A 22 10.91 -19.84 5.97
N ASP A 23 11.89 -20.51 5.37
CA ASP A 23 12.40 -21.80 5.86
C ASP A 23 13.48 -21.62 6.94
N THR A 24 13.55 -20.44 7.56
CA THR A 24 14.53 -20.08 8.60
C THR A 24 13.99 -20.26 10.01
N LYS A 25 14.88 -20.18 11.01
CA LYS A 25 14.52 -20.16 12.44
C LYS A 25 13.89 -18.84 12.87
N VAL A 26 13.97 -17.79 12.04
CA VAL A 26 13.35 -16.49 12.32
C VAL A 26 11.87 -16.57 11.97
N SER A 27 11.04 -16.78 13.00
CA SER A 27 9.59 -16.89 12.82
C SER A 27 8.96 -15.59 12.26
N PRO A 28 7.77 -15.65 11.64
CA PRO A 28 7.03 -14.44 11.21
C PRO A 28 6.80 -13.44 12.35
N LYS A 29 6.58 -13.94 13.58
CA LYS A 29 6.45 -13.10 14.77
C LYS A 29 7.76 -12.36 15.07
N THR A 30 8.89 -13.04 14.93
CA THR A 30 10.22 -12.46 15.09
C THR A 30 10.49 -11.43 14.00
N MET A 31 10.19 -11.71 12.73
CA MET A 31 10.34 -10.72 11.65
C MET A 31 9.56 -9.43 11.94
N ARG A 32 8.29 -9.54 12.39
CA ARG A 32 7.50 -8.37 12.80
C ARG A 32 8.11 -7.60 13.97
N LYS A 33 8.73 -8.30 14.91
CA LYS A 33 9.49 -7.65 16.00
C LYS A 33 10.68 -6.90 15.42
N ILE A 34 11.46 -7.54 14.54
CA ILE A 34 12.66 -6.98 13.92
C ILE A 34 12.36 -5.66 13.19
N ILE A 35 11.33 -5.62 12.34
CA ILE A 35 10.98 -4.40 11.59
C ILE A 35 10.54 -3.22 12.49
N SER A 36 10.27 -3.51 13.77
CA SER A 36 9.89 -2.52 14.78
C SER A 36 11.07 -2.10 15.66
N MET A 37 12.27 -2.66 15.48
CA MET A 37 13.45 -2.40 16.33
C MET A 37 14.21 -1.14 15.90
N PRO A 38 14.88 -0.42 16.83
CA PRO A 38 15.65 0.79 16.51
C PRO A 38 16.72 0.60 15.43
N ALA A 39 17.46 -0.53 15.44
CA ALA A 39 18.46 -0.82 14.40
C ALA A 39 17.82 -0.89 13.00
N TRP A 40 16.62 -1.50 12.89
CA TRP A 40 15.87 -1.55 11.65
C TRP A 40 15.39 -0.16 11.21
N TYR A 41 14.97 0.69 12.16
CA TYR A 41 14.59 2.08 11.88
C TYR A 41 15.74 2.86 11.24
N GLU A 42 16.96 2.73 11.76
CA GLU A 42 18.15 3.39 11.20
C GLU A 42 18.57 2.79 9.85
N TYR A 43 18.44 1.47 9.69
CA TYR A 43 18.69 0.78 8.42
C TYR A 43 17.73 1.24 7.32
N GLU A 44 16.43 1.33 7.61
CA GLU A 44 15.44 1.84 6.65
C GLU A 44 15.64 3.33 6.32
N LYS A 45 16.30 4.11 7.18
CA LYS A 45 16.73 5.49 6.83
C LYS A 45 18.06 5.51 6.05
N GLY A 46 18.73 4.38 5.87
CA GLY A 46 20.05 4.31 5.27
C GLY A 46 21.14 4.95 6.14
N LEU A 47 20.92 5.02 7.46
CA LEU A 47 21.87 5.55 8.45
C LEU A 47 22.66 4.44 9.15
N LEU A 48 22.23 3.19 9.01
CA LEU A 48 22.93 2.01 9.48
C LEU A 48 23.12 1.04 8.30
N ALA A 49 24.34 0.54 8.12
CA ALA A 49 24.62 -0.48 7.10
C ALA A 49 23.89 -1.79 7.43
N ARG A 50 23.46 -2.51 6.39
CA ARG A 50 22.70 -3.77 6.53
C ARG A 50 23.35 -4.78 7.48
N ASP A 51 24.64 -5.03 7.29
CA ASP A 51 25.34 -6.07 8.07
C ASP A 51 25.40 -5.68 9.55
N ALA A 52 25.68 -4.41 9.86
CA ALA A 52 25.64 -3.87 11.21
C ALA A 52 24.23 -3.90 11.83
N CYS A 53 23.18 -3.67 11.02
CA CYS A 53 21.79 -3.81 11.45
C CYS A 53 21.50 -5.25 11.90
N TYR A 54 21.85 -6.23 11.06
CA TYR A 54 21.61 -7.64 11.34
C TYR A 54 22.44 -8.17 12.51
N GLU A 55 23.67 -7.68 12.69
CA GLU A 55 24.49 -7.96 13.87
C GLU A 55 23.83 -7.44 15.14
N GLN A 56 23.44 -6.16 15.20
CA GLN A 56 22.80 -5.57 16.38
C GLN A 56 21.49 -6.29 16.74
N ILE A 57 20.66 -6.58 15.74
CA ILE A 57 19.42 -7.33 15.95
C ILE A 57 19.71 -8.77 16.41
N GLY A 58 20.72 -9.40 15.82
CA GLY A 58 21.16 -10.74 16.16
C GLY A 58 21.59 -10.85 17.61
N ASP A 59 22.42 -9.91 18.06
CA ASP A 59 22.90 -9.81 19.45
C ASP A 59 21.74 -9.61 20.44
N GLU A 60 20.76 -8.75 20.10
CA GLU A 60 19.61 -8.49 20.98
C GLU A 60 18.64 -9.69 21.05
N LEU A 61 18.43 -10.38 19.93
CA LEU A 61 17.43 -11.44 19.82
C LEU A 61 17.99 -12.86 19.99
N GLY A 62 19.31 -13.01 20.09
CA GLY A 62 19.97 -14.31 20.19
C GLY A 62 19.98 -15.10 18.87
N PHE A 63 20.06 -14.41 17.73
CA PHE A 63 20.18 -15.04 16.41
C PHE A 63 21.53 -14.71 15.76
N PRO A 64 22.15 -15.65 15.03
CA PRO A 64 23.22 -15.30 14.10
C PRO A 64 22.71 -14.29 13.05
N ALA A 65 23.50 -13.25 12.76
CA ALA A 65 23.15 -12.24 11.75
C ALA A 65 22.80 -12.86 10.38
N VAL A 66 23.48 -13.95 10.00
CA VAL A 66 23.20 -14.70 8.77
C VAL A 66 21.79 -15.32 8.74
N GLU A 67 21.25 -15.71 9.89
CA GLU A 67 19.90 -16.27 9.96
C GLU A 67 18.85 -15.18 9.69
N ILE A 68 19.08 -13.97 10.22
CA ILE A 68 18.26 -12.80 9.95
C ILE A 68 18.38 -12.41 8.47
N ALA A 69 19.61 -12.38 7.93
CA ALA A 69 19.87 -12.07 6.53
C ALA A 69 19.09 -13.01 5.58
N ASN A 70 19.18 -14.32 5.82
CA ASN A 70 18.48 -15.34 5.03
C ASN A 70 16.96 -15.18 5.10
N ALA A 71 16.41 -14.84 6.28
CA ALA A 71 14.97 -14.65 6.45
C ALA A 71 14.46 -13.45 5.63
N PHE A 72 15.16 -12.31 5.71
CA PHE A 72 14.78 -11.13 4.94
C PHE A 72 15.11 -11.27 3.45
N GLU A 73 16.10 -12.06 3.06
CA GLU A 73 16.34 -12.43 1.67
C GLU A 73 15.16 -13.22 1.09
N GLN A 74 14.73 -14.29 1.75
CA GLN A 74 13.56 -15.07 1.29
C GLN A 74 12.28 -14.22 1.24
N ALA A 75 12.08 -13.32 2.21
CA ALA A 75 10.96 -12.38 2.16
C ALA A 75 11.04 -11.46 0.95
N ARG A 76 12.23 -10.93 0.60
CA ARG A 76 12.42 -10.14 -0.62
C ARG A 76 12.16 -10.94 -1.88
N ASP A 77 12.63 -12.18 -1.95
CA ASP A 77 12.42 -13.05 -3.12
C ASP A 77 10.95 -13.40 -3.34
N SER A 78 10.12 -13.27 -2.31
CA SER A 78 8.68 -13.45 -2.37
C SER A 78 7.91 -12.22 -2.87
N LEU A 79 8.56 -11.06 -3.04
CA LEU A 79 7.90 -9.82 -3.46
C LEU A 79 7.24 -9.96 -4.83
N ARG A 80 5.95 -9.67 -4.91
CA ARG A 80 5.18 -9.67 -6.16
C ARG A 80 4.31 -8.42 -6.24
N GLU A 81 4.28 -7.80 -7.41
CA GLU A 81 3.35 -6.72 -7.73
C GLU A 81 1.89 -7.19 -7.58
N ASP A 82 1.06 -6.40 -6.90
CA ASP A 82 -0.39 -6.53 -6.97
C ASP A 82 -0.92 -5.89 -8.27
N ARG A 83 -0.99 -6.72 -9.31
CA ARG A 83 -1.49 -6.32 -10.63
C ARG A 83 -2.89 -5.72 -10.62
N LYS A 84 -3.74 -6.04 -9.64
CA LYS A 84 -5.08 -5.44 -9.54
C LYS A 84 -4.99 -3.99 -9.09
N MET A 85 -4.11 -3.68 -8.14
CA MET A 85 -3.86 -2.31 -7.73
C MET A 85 -3.12 -1.50 -8.80
N THR A 86 -2.11 -2.07 -9.46
CA THR A 86 -1.45 -1.47 -10.63
C THR A 86 -2.48 -1.12 -11.73
N ALA A 87 -3.36 -2.07 -12.08
CA ALA A 87 -4.42 -1.83 -13.06
C ALA A 87 -5.41 -0.75 -12.62
N PHE A 88 -5.69 -0.65 -11.32
CA PHE A 88 -6.52 0.43 -10.77
C PHE A 88 -5.83 1.80 -10.90
N ILE A 89 -4.52 1.89 -10.64
CA ILE A 89 -3.77 3.14 -10.80
C ILE A 89 -3.81 3.60 -12.27
N HIS A 90 -3.56 2.70 -13.23
CA HIS A 90 -3.73 2.99 -14.66
C HIS A 90 -5.12 3.54 -14.98
N GLN A 91 -6.15 2.93 -14.41
CA GLN A 91 -7.53 3.32 -14.60
C GLN A 91 -7.88 4.71 -14.05
N ILE A 92 -7.31 5.13 -12.91
CA ILE A 92 -7.53 6.47 -12.36
C ILE A 92 -6.71 7.53 -13.11
N LYS A 93 -5.47 7.22 -13.54
CA LYS A 93 -4.66 8.12 -14.40
C LYS A 93 -5.36 8.37 -15.74
N ALA A 94 -5.89 7.34 -16.38
CA ALA A 94 -6.61 7.47 -17.65
C ALA A 94 -7.89 8.33 -17.53
N ARG A 95 -8.57 8.30 -16.38
CA ARG A 95 -9.79 9.10 -16.12
C ARG A 95 -9.49 10.52 -15.64
N LYS A 96 -8.31 10.76 -15.10
CA LYS A 96 -7.87 12.06 -14.58
C LYS A 96 -6.45 12.34 -15.09
N PRO A 97 -6.30 12.85 -16.33
CA PRO A 97 -4.99 13.02 -16.97
C PRO A 97 -4.01 13.93 -16.21
N ASN A 98 -4.52 14.84 -15.37
CA ASN A 98 -3.71 15.73 -14.54
C ASN A 98 -3.44 15.15 -13.14
N LEU A 99 -3.68 13.86 -12.91
CA LEU A 99 -3.38 13.18 -11.65
C LEU A 99 -1.90 12.82 -11.60
N SER A 100 -1.19 13.41 -10.64
CA SER A 100 0.16 12.99 -10.30
C SER A 100 0.12 11.83 -9.32
N VAL A 101 0.93 10.82 -9.59
CA VAL A 101 1.00 9.58 -8.80
C VAL A 101 2.42 9.38 -8.31
N TYR A 102 2.58 9.27 -7.01
CA TYR A 102 3.87 9.06 -6.35
C TYR A 102 3.83 7.81 -5.47
N ALA A 103 5.01 7.32 -5.11
CA ALA A 103 5.16 6.31 -4.07
C ALA A 103 6.08 6.79 -2.95
N MET A 104 5.77 6.41 -1.70
CA MET A 104 6.54 6.75 -0.51
C MET A 104 6.61 5.54 0.41
N SER A 105 7.78 4.90 0.51
CA SER A 105 7.94 3.61 1.16
C SER A 105 9.04 3.64 2.22
N ASN A 106 8.80 2.93 3.32
CA ASN A 106 9.85 2.58 4.27
C ASN A 106 10.59 1.35 3.74
N ILE A 107 11.77 1.58 3.18
CA ILE A 107 12.61 0.56 2.54
C ILE A 107 14.05 1.06 2.56
N SER A 108 14.99 0.17 2.88
CA SER A 108 16.43 0.47 2.86
C SER A 108 16.91 0.81 1.44
N ARG A 109 18.15 1.31 1.31
CA ARG A 109 18.72 1.60 -0.02
C ARG A 109 18.88 0.32 -0.83
N GLU A 110 19.49 -0.68 -0.20
CA GLU A 110 19.82 -1.97 -0.79
C GLU A 110 18.56 -2.74 -1.21
N ASP A 111 17.54 -2.75 -0.36
CA ASP A 111 16.30 -3.46 -0.67
C ASP A 111 15.49 -2.74 -1.76
N TYR A 112 15.55 -1.40 -1.81
CA TYR A 112 14.95 -0.64 -2.89
C TYR A 112 15.66 -0.89 -4.22
N ASP A 113 16.99 -0.90 -4.25
CA ASP A 113 17.78 -1.15 -5.45
C ASP A 113 17.54 -2.57 -5.98
N PHE A 114 17.44 -3.56 -5.08
CA PHE A 114 17.04 -4.92 -5.43
C PHE A 114 15.64 -4.98 -6.03
N LEU A 115 14.65 -4.38 -5.34
CA LEU A 115 13.26 -4.29 -5.80
C LEU A 115 13.18 -3.64 -7.19
N ARG A 116 14.03 -2.66 -7.47
CA ARG A 116 14.06 -1.92 -8.74
C ARG A 116 14.65 -2.66 -9.92
N THR A 117 15.53 -3.62 -9.64
CA THR A 117 16.32 -4.32 -10.66
C THR A 117 15.85 -5.75 -10.90
N THR A 118 15.21 -6.36 -9.89
CA THR A 118 14.92 -7.80 -9.90
C THR A 118 13.43 -8.11 -9.96
N VAL A 119 12.57 -7.26 -9.40
CA VAL A 119 11.12 -7.48 -9.40
C VAL A 119 10.50 -6.80 -10.61
N GLU A 120 9.88 -7.60 -11.49
CA GLU A 120 9.06 -7.08 -12.58
C GLU A 120 7.83 -6.36 -12.02
N ALA A 121 7.80 -5.04 -12.15
CA ALA A 121 6.68 -4.19 -11.78
C ALA A 121 6.60 -2.98 -12.71
N ASP A 122 5.40 -2.44 -12.89
CA ASP A 122 5.21 -1.26 -13.71
C ASP A 122 5.53 0.04 -12.94
N TRP A 123 6.81 0.33 -12.92
CA TRP A 123 7.33 1.53 -12.28
C TRP A 123 7.03 2.83 -13.01
N SER A 124 6.59 2.76 -14.28
CA SER A 124 6.22 3.95 -15.06
C SER A 124 4.92 4.59 -14.56
N LEU A 125 4.19 3.89 -13.69
CA LEU A 125 3.04 4.41 -12.96
C LEU A 125 3.36 5.64 -12.12
N PHE A 126 4.56 5.69 -11.54
CA PHE A 126 4.94 6.74 -10.61
C PHE A 126 5.72 7.83 -11.31
N ASP A 127 5.29 9.07 -11.11
CA ASP A 127 6.02 10.24 -11.57
C ASP A 127 7.33 10.38 -10.76
N ARG A 128 7.32 9.92 -9.50
CA ARG A 128 8.51 9.74 -8.65
C ARG A 128 8.24 8.75 -7.50
N VAL A 129 9.29 8.07 -7.05
CA VAL A 129 9.28 7.20 -5.86
C VAL A 129 10.21 7.80 -4.81
N PHE A 130 9.78 7.80 -3.55
CA PHE A 130 10.50 8.28 -2.38
C PHE A 130 10.78 7.11 -1.42
N PRO A 131 11.89 6.38 -1.59
CA PRO A 131 12.31 5.34 -0.66
C PRO A 131 13.03 5.95 0.55
N SER A 132 12.66 5.53 1.76
CA SER A 132 13.19 6.11 3.00
C SER A 132 14.71 6.02 3.11
N GLY A 133 15.29 4.90 2.66
CA GLY A 133 16.73 4.66 2.72
C GLY A 133 17.50 5.71 1.94
N HIS A 134 16.95 6.12 0.80
CA HIS A 134 17.54 7.17 -0.03
C HIS A 134 17.35 8.57 0.56
N ALA A 135 16.19 8.81 1.16
CA ALA A 135 15.81 10.10 1.72
C ALA A 135 16.48 10.43 3.07
N GLY A 136 16.98 9.43 3.80
CA GLY A 136 17.47 9.65 5.17
C GLY A 136 16.35 9.84 6.20
N MET A 137 15.10 9.60 5.79
CA MET A 137 13.88 9.91 6.54
C MET A 137 12.88 8.79 6.30
N ARG A 138 12.00 8.48 7.26
CA ARG A 138 11.01 7.42 7.10
C ARG A 138 9.65 7.83 7.65
N LYS A 139 8.60 7.12 7.27
CA LYS A 139 7.29 7.20 7.93
C LYS A 139 7.38 6.48 9.29
N PRO A 140 6.67 6.91 10.35
CA PRO A 140 5.71 7.99 10.41
C PRO A 140 6.32 9.40 10.65
N ASP A 141 7.64 9.58 10.55
CA ASP A 141 8.25 10.87 10.86
C ASP A 141 7.71 11.98 9.96
N VAL A 142 7.11 13.00 10.58
CA VAL A 142 6.48 14.15 9.91
C VAL A 142 7.45 14.86 8.95
N GLN A 143 8.76 14.81 9.23
CA GLN A 143 9.78 15.40 8.36
C GLN A 143 9.84 14.74 6.98
N PHE A 144 9.57 13.43 6.87
CA PHE A 144 9.58 12.76 5.58
C PHE A 144 8.40 13.24 4.72
N PHE A 145 7.20 13.34 5.30
CA PHE A 145 6.04 13.90 4.60
C PHE A 145 6.28 15.35 4.16
N LYS A 146 6.85 16.19 5.03
CA LYS A 146 7.22 17.57 4.67
C LYS A 146 8.24 17.63 3.54
N HIS A 147 9.21 16.71 3.53
CA HIS A 147 10.18 16.60 2.44
C HIS A 147 9.48 16.24 1.12
N VAL A 148 8.64 15.20 1.12
CA VAL A 148 7.88 14.76 -0.06
C VAL A 148 7.00 15.88 -0.61
N LEU A 149 6.23 16.58 0.24
CA LEU A 149 5.40 17.72 -0.18
C LEU A 149 6.21 18.83 -0.87
N ARG A 150 7.41 19.16 -0.36
CA ARG A 150 8.30 20.14 -1.00
C ARG A 150 8.78 19.65 -2.36
N GLU A 151 9.24 18.41 -2.44
CA GLU A 151 9.79 17.82 -3.67
C GLU A 151 8.77 17.72 -4.80
N ILE A 152 7.50 17.48 -4.47
CA ILE A 152 6.40 17.41 -5.45
C ILE A 152 5.68 18.75 -5.63
N SER A 153 6.10 19.81 -4.92
CA SER A 153 5.40 21.11 -4.86
C SER A 153 3.90 20.98 -4.54
N GLY A 154 3.54 19.98 -3.72
CA GLY A 154 2.16 19.65 -3.40
C GLY A 154 1.66 20.41 -2.18
N LYS A 155 0.44 20.94 -2.26
CA LYS A 155 -0.25 21.46 -1.07
C LYS A 155 -0.93 20.32 -0.33
N PRO A 156 -0.85 20.24 1.01
CA PRO A 156 -1.44 19.12 1.75
C PRO A 156 -2.90 18.83 1.40
N GLU A 157 -3.72 19.88 1.26
CA GLU A 157 -5.15 19.78 0.95
C GLU A 157 -5.47 19.24 -0.46
N GLU A 158 -4.47 19.15 -1.34
CA GLU A 158 -4.57 18.60 -2.70
C GLU A 158 -4.05 17.15 -2.79
N VAL A 159 -3.51 16.60 -1.68
CA VAL A 159 -2.80 15.32 -1.64
C VAL A 159 -3.62 14.24 -0.93
N ILE A 160 -3.64 13.04 -1.50
CA ILE A 160 -4.11 11.82 -0.86
C ILE A 160 -2.89 10.95 -0.49
N MET A 161 -2.83 10.48 0.76
CA MET A 161 -1.87 9.44 1.21
C MET A 161 -2.62 8.11 1.36
N VAL A 162 -2.10 7.04 0.75
CA VAL A 162 -2.62 5.68 0.87
C VAL A 162 -1.56 4.79 1.51
N ASP A 163 -1.86 4.21 2.66
CA ASP A 163 -0.89 3.45 3.47
C ASP A 163 -1.66 2.44 4.34
N ASP A 164 -1.11 1.25 4.57
CA ASP A 164 -1.75 0.21 5.40
C ASP A 164 -1.66 0.56 6.90
N LYS A 165 -0.59 1.26 7.31
CA LYS A 165 -0.33 1.57 8.71
C LYS A 165 -1.04 2.84 9.16
N LEU A 166 -1.80 2.71 10.23
CA LEU A 166 -2.53 3.83 10.81
C LEU A 166 -1.60 4.96 11.28
N GLU A 167 -0.42 4.64 11.86
CA GLU A 167 0.53 5.68 12.30
C GLU A 167 1.03 6.59 11.15
N ASN A 168 1.18 6.04 9.95
CA ASN A 168 1.60 6.78 8.77
C ASN A 168 0.47 7.70 8.29
N ILE A 169 -0.75 7.18 8.30
CA ILE A 169 -1.97 7.92 7.95
C ILE A 169 -2.23 9.08 8.93
N GLU A 170 -2.09 8.86 10.23
CA GLU A 170 -2.25 9.93 11.22
C GLU A 170 -1.19 11.02 11.09
N SER A 171 0.04 10.63 10.74
CA SER A 171 1.12 11.60 10.48
C SER A 171 0.84 12.44 9.23
N ALA A 172 0.32 11.83 8.17
CA ALA A 172 -0.13 12.56 6.98
C ALA A 172 -1.29 13.54 7.33
N ARG A 173 -2.30 13.06 8.06
CA ARG A 173 -3.45 13.88 8.51
C ARG A 173 -3.03 15.07 9.35
N SER A 174 -2.01 14.92 10.19
CA SER A 174 -1.47 16.02 11.02
C SER A 174 -0.95 17.21 10.19
N LEU A 175 -0.65 17.00 8.90
CA LEU A 175 -0.20 18.02 7.97
C LEU A 175 -1.31 18.56 7.07
N GLY A 176 -2.54 18.05 7.18
CA GLY A 176 -3.65 18.40 6.29
C GLY A 176 -3.75 17.52 5.04
N ILE A 177 -2.95 16.45 4.93
CA ILE A 177 -3.04 15.47 3.84
C ILE A 177 -4.25 14.56 4.07
N HIS A 178 -5.00 14.25 3.00
CA HIS A 178 -6.10 13.30 3.11
C HIS A 178 -5.58 11.87 3.21
N GLY A 179 -5.74 11.24 4.37
CA GLY A 179 -5.27 9.87 4.60
C GLY A 179 -6.33 8.79 4.36
N VAL A 180 -6.04 7.84 3.48
CA VAL A 180 -6.81 6.62 3.20
C VAL A 180 -6.04 5.42 3.75
N GLN A 181 -6.55 4.82 4.83
CA GLN A 181 -5.94 3.61 5.38
C GLN A 181 -6.27 2.39 4.51
N PHE A 182 -5.25 1.72 3.99
CA PHE A 182 -5.38 0.55 3.14
C PHE A 182 -5.58 -0.71 3.99
N THR A 183 -6.85 -1.04 4.26
CA THR A 183 -7.23 -2.26 5.01
C THR A 183 -7.92 -3.30 4.13
N ASP A 184 -8.56 -2.86 3.06
CA ASP A 184 -9.24 -3.68 2.08
C ASP A 184 -9.11 -3.03 0.70
N PRO A 185 -8.61 -3.75 -0.32
CA PRO A 185 -8.41 -3.19 -1.65
C PRO A 185 -9.70 -2.69 -2.32
N ALA A 186 -10.87 -3.26 -2.04
CA ALA A 186 -12.12 -2.78 -2.63
C ALA A 186 -12.58 -1.46 -2.00
N LYS A 187 -12.55 -1.37 -0.67
CA LYS A 187 -12.86 -0.14 0.07
C LYS A 187 -11.90 0.99 -0.26
N ALA A 188 -10.60 0.71 -0.32
CA ALA A 188 -9.59 1.71 -0.68
C ALA A 188 -9.84 2.26 -2.09
N ARG A 189 -10.10 1.40 -3.08
CA ARG A 189 -10.42 1.82 -4.45
C ARG A 189 -11.69 2.66 -4.53
N GLU A 190 -12.74 2.30 -3.79
CA GLU A 190 -13.98 3.08 -3.71
C GLU A 190 -13.71 4.48 -3.12
N GLN A 191 -12.99 4.56 -2.00
CA GLN A 191 -12.65 5.84 -1.37
C GLN A 191 -11.79 6.72 -2.29
N ILE A 192 -10.73 6.17 -2.88
CA ILE A 192 -9.86 6.89 -3.81
C ILE A 192 -10.66 7.41 -5.01
N THR A 193 -11.53 6.57 -5.57
CA THR A 193 -12.41 6.93 -6.70
C THR A 193 -13.33 8.11 -6.35
N GLN A 194 -13.98 8.06 -5.19
CA GLN A 194 -14.85 9.12 -4.69
C GLN A 194 -14.08 10.43 -4.47
N LEU A 195 -12.91 10.34 -3.81
CA LEU A 195 -12.05 11.50 -3.56
C LEU A 195 -11.54 12.11 -4.87
N LEU A 196 -11.18 11.32 -5.87
CA LEU A 196 -10.70 11.84 -7.14
C LEU A 196 -11.84 12.35 -8.05
N GLY A 197 -13.10 12.05 -7.71
CA GLY A 197 -14.27 12.37 -8.53
C GLY A 197 -14.31 11.59 -9.85
N VAL A 198 -13.75 10.39 -9.88
CA VAL A 198 -13.79 9.47 -11.03
C VAL A 198 -14.86 8.40 -10.80
N VAL A 199 -15.42 7.79 -11.85
CA VAL A 199 -16.43 6.72 -11.70
C VAL A 199 -15.75 5.35 -11.82
N ASP A 200 -15.86 4.51 -10.79
CA ASP A 200 -15.43 3.11 -10.84
C ASP A 200 -16.51 2.26 -11.53
N ASN A 201 -16.21 1.79 -12.75
CA ASN A 201 -17.09 0.89 -13.48
C ASN A 201 -16.94 -0.58 -13.03
N GLY A 202 -15.97 -0.91 -12.17
CA GLY A 202 -15.70 -2.27 -11.69
C GLY A 202 -16.71 -2.76 -10.64
N SER A 203 -17.22 -1.86 -9.79
CA SER A 203 -18.24 -2.18 -8.78
C SER A 203 -19.68 -2.13 -9.31
N THR A 204 -19.92 -1.37 -10.39
CA THR A 204 -21.27 -1.19 -10.96
C THR A 204 -21.83 -2.49 -11.57
N SER A 205 -20.99 -3.36 -12.14
CA SER A 205 -21.45 -4.67 -12.64
C SER A 205 -21.89 -5.61 -11.51
N GLN A 206 -21.18 -5.65 -10.38
CA GLN A 206 -21.59 -6.47 -9.23
C GLN A 206 -22.84 -5.92 -8.54
N ARG A 207 -22.94 -4.59 -8.35
CA ARG A 207 -24.16 -3.97 -7.81
C ARG A 207 -25.37 -4.15 -8.73
N LYS A 208 -25.24 -3.97 -10.06
CA LYS A 208 -26.33 -4.25 -11.01
C LYS A 208 -26.73 -5.72 -11.01
N MET A 209 -25.78 -6.66 -10.89
CA MET A 209 -26.07 -8.09 -10.88
C MET A 209 -26.70 -8.56 -9.55
N GLN A 210 -26.34 -7.96 -8.41
CA GLN A 210 -27.01 -8.18 -7.11
C GLN A 210 -28.41 -7.55 -7.05
N LEU A 211 -28.60 -6.35 -7.62
CA LEU A 211 -29.90 -5.69 -7.72
C LEU A 211 -30.83 -6.43 -8.69
N LEU A 212 -30.35 -6.89 -9.85
CA LEU A 212 -31.12 -7.77 -10.74
C LEU A 212 -31.42 -9.12 -10.08
N GLY A 213 -30.45 -9.72 -9.37
CA GLY A 213 -30.65 -10.97 -8.64
C GLY A 213 -31.71 -10.86 -7.54
N SER A 214 -31.70 -9.76 -6.76
CA SER A 214 -32.74 -9.47 -5.77
C SER A 214 -34.09 -9.16 -6.39
N LEU A 215 -34.13 -8.45 -7.52
CA LEU A 215 -35.38 -8.14 -8.22
C LEU A 215 -36.01 -9.41 -8.81
N ILE A 216 -35.21 -10.29 -9.40
CA ILE A 216 -35.66 -11.60 -9.90
C ILE A 216 -36.14 -12.48 -8.74
N PHE A 217 -35.43 -12.51 -7.60
CA PHE A 217 -35.84 -13.25 -6.41
C PHE A 217 -37.16 -12.74 -5.81
N CYS A 218 -37.38 -11.41 -5.77
CA CYS A 218 -38.65 -10.83 -5.34
C CYS A 218 -39.81 -11.15 -6.30
N ILE A 219 -39.58 -11.19 -7.62
CA ILE A 219 -40.59 -11.58 -8.61
C ILE A 219 -40.97 -13.07 -8.45
N PHE A 220 -40.00 -13.95 -8.20
CA PHE A 220 -40.25 -15.38 -7.96
C PHE A 220 -41.03 -15.65 -6.66
N LEU A 221 -40.79 -14.89 -5.59
CA LEU A 221 -41.58 -15.01 -4.35
C LEU A 221 -43.04 -14.55 -4.54
N PHE A 222 -43.29 -13.53 -5.37
CA PHE A 222 -44.65 -13.05 -5.64
C PHE A 222 -45.47 -14.03 -6.49
N LEU A 223 -44.84 -14.78 -7.40
CA LEU A 223 -45.51 -15.76 -8.26
C LEU A 223 -45.78 -17.11 -7.56
N THR A 224 -45.05 -17.43 -6.49
CA THR A 224 -45.21 -18.69 -5.73
C THR A 224 -46.23 -18.60 -4.60
N PHE A 225 -46.69 -17.39 -4.24
CA PHE A 225 -47.66 -17.16 -3.16
C PHE A 225 -49.03 -16.63 -3.61
N LEU A 226 -49.33 -16.61 -4.92
CA LEU A 226 -50.73 -16.42 -5.34
C LEU A 226 -51.49 -17.73 -5.13
N PRO A 227 -52.49 -17.82 -4.22
CA PRO A 227 -53.36 -18.96 -4.17
C PRO A 227 -54.20 -18.97 -5.46
N PHE A 228 -53.99 -20.00 -6.28
CA PHE A 228 -54.91 -20.40 -7.33
C PHE A 228 -56.28 -20.68 -6.68
N ARG A 229 -57.15 -19.66 -6.62
CA ARG A 229 -58.59 -19.88 -6.43
C ARG A 229 -59.17 -20.28 -7.78
N LEU A 230 -59.25 -21.59 -7.99
CA LEU A 230 -60.11 -22.17 -9.02
C LEU A 230 -61.57 -21.99 -8.59
N GLN A 231 -62.37 -21.37 -9.45
CA GLN A 231 -63.79 -21.64 -9.59
C GLN A 231 -63.97 -22.58 -10.78
#